data_AF-A0A4P9WNJ2-F1
#
_entry.id   AF-A0A4P9WNJ2-F1
#
_cell.length_a   1.000
_cell.length_b   1.000
_cell.length_c   1.000
_cell.angle_alpha   90.00
_cell.angle_beta   90.00
_cell.angle_gamma   90.00
#
_symmetry.space_group_name_H-M   'P 1'
#
loop_
_entity.id
_entity.type
_entity.pdbx_description
1 polymer ?
#
loop_
_entity_poly.entity_id
_entity_poly.type
_entity_poly.pdbx_seq_one_letter_code
_entity_poly.pdbx_strand_id
1 'polypeptide(L)'
;SILKSNYPPENIEIHISFDSDERSAVYESILTHFGIYNDRNNESVSTIYMGSTLFVHKFKHGGKRLTQHKTFTRIKERFLMFSSNKLDPEQTIILLTDSDNYLYNNAIRNLTYNFNRNPKKLAFAGYMTCMSSGKNRFNFWKLIQDTEYVGGEMNRFLELMLGTINCLPGGFTAIRGQAMLKIADIYFSDLPSESITDYHRNYLGEDRFMTHIMHQNFPPYSIGFCPSARCQTDPPATMFQYVKQRRRWLLGAIGNETYMLTDRSIWKQYKLLLLFKLFQ
;
A
#
# COMPACT_ATOMS: atom_id res chain seq x y z
N SER A 1 15.33 -4.51 -3.91
CA SER A 1 14.46 -5.40 -4.69
C SER A 1 13.88 -4.68 -5.90
N ILE A 2 13.20 -3.54 -5.72
CA ILE A 2 12.53 -2.75 -6.77
C ILE A 2 13.45 -2.42 -7.97
N LEU A 3 14.64 -1.85 -7.69
CA LEU A 3 15.64 -1.51 -8.73
C LEU A 3 16.19 -2.72 -9.50
N LYS A 4 16.05 -3.94 -8.96
CA LYS A 4 16.48 -5.20 -9.58
C LYS A 4 15.31 -5.94 -10.22
N SER A 5 14.14 -5.31 -10.35
CA SER A 5 12.96 -5.92 -10.93
C SER A 5 13.11 -6.12 -12.44
N ASN A 6 12.36 -7.07 -12.99
CA ASN A 6 12.28 -7.35 -14.43
C ASN A 6 11.28 -6.40 -15.11
N TYR A 7 11.38 -5.11 -14.81
CA TYR A 7 10.57 -4.04 -15.39
C TYR A 7 11.50 -2.90 -15.83
N PRO A 8 11.25 -2.23 -16.97
CA PRO A 8 12.19 -1.23 -17.50
C PRO A 8 12.45 -0.11 -16.47
N PRO A 9 13.71 0.11 -16.04
CA PRO A 9 14.03 1.01 -14.94
C PRO A 9 13.65 2.47 -15.24
N GLU A 10 13.67 2.89 -16.50
CA GLU A 10 13.26 4.22 -16.96
C GLU A 10 11.77 4.52 -16.70
N ASN A 11 10.95 3.47 -16.54
CA ASN A 11 9.53 3.58 -16.23
C ASN A 11 9.25 3.42 -14.73
N ILE A 12 10.29 3.41 -13.90
CA ILE A 12 10.19 3.29 -12.45
C ILE A 12 10.59 4.61 -11.79
N GLU A 13 9.64 5.16 -11.04
CA GLU A 13 9.84 6.28 -10.14
C GLU A 13 9.65 5.82 -8.70
N ILE A 14 10.66 6.02 -7.86
CA ILE A 14 10.67 5.55 -6.47
C ILE A 14 10.63 6.75 -5.54
N HIS A 15 9.65 6.77 -4.62
CA HIS A 15 9.57 7.78 -3.56
C HIS A 15 9.85 7.12 -2.21
N ILE A 16 11.05 7.35 -1.67
CA ILE A 16 11.40 6.96 -0.30
C ILE A 16 11.00 8.11 0.61
N SER A 17 10.05 7.88 1.52
CA SER A 17 9.47 8.96 2.34
C SER A 17 9.66 8.65 3.82
N PHE A 18 10.35 9.55 4.52
CA PHE A 18 10.60 9.45 5.96
C PHE A 18 9.57 10.28 6.74
N ASP A 19 8.97 9.65 7.76
CA ASP A 19 8.03 10.29 8.70
C ASP A 19 8.77 10.98 9.87
N SER A 20 9.88 11.63 9.55
CA SER A 20 10.64 12.52 10.41
C SER A 20 11.39 13.53 9.54
N ASP A 21 11.47 14.77 9.99
CA ASP A 21 12.26 15.84 9.39
C ASP A 21 13.73 15.81 9.86
N GLU A 22 14.04 14.96 10.85
CA GLU A 22 15.40 14.75 11.34
C GLU A 22 16.23 13.89 10.39
N ARG A 23 17.51 14.23 10.27
CA ARG A 23 18.51 13.44 9.53
C ARG A 23 18.95 12.24 10.35
N SER A 24 18.15 11.18 10.29
CA SER A 24 18.49 9.89 10.91
C SER A 24 19.71 9.25 10.25
N ALA A 25 20.41 8.37 10.97
CA ALA A 25 21.53 7.60 10.41
C ALA A 25 21.10 6.76 9.19
N VAL A 26 19.85 6.28 9.17
CA VAL A 26 19.28 5.56 8.02
C VAL A 26 19.11 6.48 6.83
N TYR A 27 18.63 7.71 7.04
CA TYR A 27 18.49 8.71 5.98
C TYR A 27 19.85 9.03 5.34
N GLU A 28 20.87 9.31 6.14
CA GLU A 28 22.23 9.60 5.64
C GLU A 28 22.85 8.39 4.92
N SER A 29 22.62 7.17 5.43
CA SER A 29 23.04 5.94 4.75
C SER A 29 22.36 5.77 3.40
N ILE A 30 21.08 6.13 3.27
CA ILE A 30 20.34 6.08 2.00
C ILE A 30 20.89 7.12 1.02
N LEU A 31 21.10 8.36 1.47
CA LEU A 31 21.68 9.41 0.62
C LEU A 31 23.06 9.01 0.10
N THR A 32 23.92 8.50 0.98
CA THR A 32 25.26 8.02 0.63
C THR A 32 25.19 6.86 -0.37
N HIS A 33 24.30 5.89 -0.13
CA HIS A 33 24.11 4.75 -1.04
C HIS A 33 23.72 5.18 -2.46
N PHE A 34 22.93 6.24 -2.59
CA PHE A 34 22.48 6.78 -3.87
C PHE A 34 23.35 7.93 -4.41
N GLY A 35 24.50 8.20 -3.77
CA GLY A 35 25.45 9.23 -4.21
C GLY A 35 24.93 10.66 -4.09
N ILE A 36 23.99 10.92 -3.18
CA ILE A 36 23.43 12.25 -2.91
C ILE A 36 24.24 12.89 -1.78
N TYR A 37 25.18 13.78 -2.13
CA TYR A 37 26.09 14.39 -1.13
C TYR A 37 25.74 15.82 -0.73
N ASN A 38 24.88 16.52 -1.50
CA ASN A 38 24.66 17.95 -1.32
C ASN A 38 23.16 18.29 -1.42
N ASP A 39 22.39 17.92 -0.40
CA ASP A 39 20.93 18.06 -0.36
C ASP A 39 20.43 19.48 -0.02
N ARG A 40 21.34 20.41 0.32
CA ARG A 40 21.04 21.77 0.82
C ARG A 40 19.97 21.80 1.93
N ASN A 41 19.83 20.70 2.69
CA ASN A 41 18.79 20.51 3.69
C ASN A 41 17.34 20.55 3.16
N ASN A 42 17.13 20.39 1.86
CA ASN A 42 15.81 20.40 1.23
C ASN A 42 14.91 19.28 1.76
N GLU A 43 13.60 19.53 1.84
CA GLU A 43 12.60 18.54 2.23
C GLU A 43 12.59 17.32 1.29
N SER A 44 12.91 17.53 0.02
CA SER A 44 12.94 16.52 -1.02
C SER A 44 14.20 16.64 -1.86
N VAL A 45 14.84 15.51 -2.14
CA VAL A 45 15.96 15.39 -3.07
C VAL A 45 15.66 14.34 -4.12
N SER A 46 16.21 14.52 -5.32
CA SER A 46 16.05 13.59 -6.42
C SER A 46 17.39 13.24 -7.06
N THR A 47 17.50 12.03 -7.58
CA THR A 47 18.64 11.54 -8.35
C THR A 47 18.18 10.46 -9.32
N ILE A 48 18.99 10.17 -10.34
CA ILE A 48 18.80 9.01 -11.21
C ILE A 48 19.77 7.94 -10.75
N TYR A 49 19.25 6.74 -10.46
CA TYR A 49 20.06 5.61 -10.02
C TYR A 49 19.64 4.34 -10.76
N MET A 50 20.60 3.69 -11.41
CA MET A 50 20.38 2.49 -12.25
C MET A 50 19.27 2.69 -13.32
N GLY A 51 19.13 3.90 -13.86
CA GLY A 51 18.12 4.25 -14.86
C GLY A 51 16.74 4.61 -14.29
N SER A 52 16.50 4.39 -13.00
CA SER A 52 15.25 4.77 -12.33
C SER A 52 15.35 6.15 -11.68
N THR A 53 14.23 6.88 -11.69
CA THR A 53 14.14 8.16 -10.98
C THR A 53 13.86 7.90 -9.51
N LEU A 54 14.71 8.44 -8.64
CA LEU A 54 14.59 8.27 -7.20
C LEU A 54 14.35 9.63 -6.54
N PHE A 55 13.36 9.67 -5.66
CA PHE A 55 13.10 10.76 -4.74
C PHE A 55 13.25 10.29 -3.30
N VAL A 56 13.94 11.07 -2.49
CA VAL A 56 14.05 10.86 -1.05
C VAL A 56 13.46 12.08 -0.35
N HIS A 57 12.43 11.86 0.44
CA HIS A 57 11.67 12.89 1.14
C HIS A 57 11.84 12.73 2.65
N LYS A 58 11.94 13.86 3.37
CA LYS A 58 11.86 13.94 4.83
C LYS A 58 10.70 14.85 5.19
N PHE A 59 9.75 14.35 5.98
CA PHE A 59 8.59 15.15 6.37
C PHE A 59 8.46 15.20 7.88
N LYS A 60 7.99 16.34 8.41
CA LYS A 60 7.61 16.43 9.81
C LYS A 60 6.63 15.30 10.18
N HIS A 61 6.92 14.65 11.31
CA HIS A 61 6.19 13.49 11.82
C HIS A 61 4.67 13.73 11.87
N GLY A 62 3.91 12.78 11.33
CA GLY A 62 2.47 12.72 11.48
C GLY A 62 1.86 11.37 11.08
N GLY A 63 2.68 10.31 11.06
CA GLY A 63 2.25 8.96 10.77
C GLY A 63 2.26 8.62 9.27
N LYS A 64 2.00 7.35 8.99
CA LYS A 64 2.06 6.76 7.66
C LYS A 64 1.16 7.49 6.65
N ARG A 65 -0.11 7.72 7.00
CA ARG A 65 -1.09 8.34 6.08
C ARG A 65 -0.74 9.79 5.73
N LEU A 66 -0.24 10.58 6.69
CA LEU A 66 0.18 11.96 6.43
C LEU A 66 1.46 11.99 5.57
N THR A 67 2.42 11.11 5.86
CA THR A 67 3.61 10.95 5.03
C THR A 67 3.23 10.58 3.59
N GLN A 68 2.33 9.61 3.41
CA GLN A 68 1.79 9.26 2.10
C GLN A 68 1.06 10.43 1.43
N HIS A 69 0.31 11.24 2.18
CA HIS A 69 -0.35 12.43 1.65
C HIS A 69 0.65 13.42 1.06
N LYS A 70 1.69 13.79 1.84
CA LYS A 70 2.73 14.72 1.39
C LYS A 70 3.47 14.18 0.17
N THR A 71 3.82 12.90 0.16
CA THR A 71 4.44 12.25 -1.00
C THR A 71 3.52 12.28 -2.22
N PHE A 72 2.24 11.95 -2.06
CA PHE A 72 1.28 11.97 -3.16
C PHE A 72 1.05 13.39 -3.69
N THR A 73 1.07 14.42 -2.84
CA THR A 73 1.01 15.82 -3.27
C THR A 73 2.17 16.15 -4.22
N ARG A 74 3.39 15.69 -3.92
CA ARG A 74 4.54 15.84 -4.85
C ARG A 74 4.33 15.11 -6.17
N ILE A 75 3.75 13.91 -6.15
CA ILE A 75 3.39 13.17 -7.37
C ILE A 75 2.31 13.91 -8.16
N LYS A 76 1.30 14.46 -7.49
CA LYS A 76 0.20 15.23 -8.08
C LYS A 76 0.71 16.52 -8.75
N GLU A 77 1.66 17.23 -8.14
CA GLU A 77 2.34 18.37 -8.76
C GLU A 77 2.97 18.00 -10.09
N ARG A 78 3.56 16.79 -10.19
CA ARG A 78 4.14 16.29 -11.44
C ARG A 78 3.09 15.93 -12.49
N PHE A 79 1.94 15.40 -12.09
CA PHE A 79 0.82 15.22 -13.01
C PHE A 79 0.34 16.57 -13.57
N LEU A 80 0.34 17.64 -12.77
CA LEU A 80 -0.17 18.96 -13.18
C LEU A 80 0.79 19.77 -14.06
N MET A 81 2.10 19.53 -14.00
CA MET A 81 3.12 20.19 -14.84
C MET A 81 3.13 19.68 -16.30
N PHE A 82 1.95 19.37 -16.85
CA PHE A 82 1.67 18.67 -18.12
C PHE A 82 2.44 19.20 -19.35
N SER A 83 2.98 20.41 -19.33
CA SER A 83 3.68 21.03 -20.46
C SER A 83 5.13 20.58 -20.68
N SER A 84 5.84 20.04 -19.68
CA SER A 84 7.32 20.01 -19.78
C SER A 84 7.99 18.64 -19.59
N ASN A 85 7.41 17.69 -18.84
CA ASN A 85 7.98 16.34 -18.68
C ASN A 85 6.91 15.35 -18.16
N LYS A 86 6.41 14.54 -19.10
CA LYS A 86 5.21 13.68 -19.05
C LYS A 86 5.15 12.72 -17.85
N LEU A 87 4.12 12.87 -17.03
CA LEU A 87 3.56 11.77 -16.23
C LEU A 87 2.04 11.81 -16.39
N ASP A 88 1.50 10.94 -17.25
CA ASP A 88 0.06 10.86 -17.50
C ASP A 88 -0.60 10.01 -16.41
N PRO A 89 -1.56 10.55 -15.62
CA PRO A 89 -2.25 9.79 -14.58
C PRO A 89 -3.02 8.57 -15.11
N GLU A 90 -3.42 8.54 -16.39
CA GLU A 90 -4.10 7.39 -17.00
C GLU A 90 -3.15 6.22 -17.27
N GLN A 91 -1.89 6.53 -17.57
CA GLN A 91 -0.83 5.56 -17.84
C GLN A 91 0.02 5.23 -16.61
N THR A 92 -0.18 5.96 -15.52
CA THR A 92 0.59 5.77 -14.28
C THR A 92 -0.06 4.74 -13.37
N ILE A 93 0.75 3.89 -12.75
CA ILE A 93 0.36 3.00 -11.66
C ILE A 93 1.15 3.42 -10.42
N ILE A 94 0.43 3.66 -9.34
CA ILE A 94 0.99 4.00 -8.03
C ILE A 94 1.06 2.72 -7.22
N LEU A 95 2.28 2.32 -6.88
CA LEU A 95 2.55 1.16 -6.03
C LEU A 95 2.88 1.62 -4.61
N LEU A 96 2.01 1.27 -3.67
CA LEU A 96 2.20 1.46 -2.24
C LEU A 96 2.92 0.24 -1.67
N THR A 97 4.04 0.48 -0.98
CA THR A 97 4.82 -0.56 -0.30
C THR A 97 5.35 -0.07 1.03
N ASP A 98 5.42 -0.96 2.01
CA ASP A 98 6.13 -0.72 3.27
C ASP A 98 7.65 -0.89 3.07
N SER A 99 8.43 -0.33 3.99
CA SER A 99 9.90 -0.30 3.90
C SER A 99 10.59 -1.63 4.19
N ASP A 100 9.90 -2.54 4.86
CA ASP A 100 10.33 -3.90 5.21
C ASP A 100 9.94 -4.95 4.15
N ASN A 101 9.34 -4.52 3.02
CA ASN A 101 8.92 -5.43 1.98
C ASN A 101 9.99 -5.67 0.90
N TYR A 102 10.26 -6.95 0.68
CA TYR A 102 11.05 -7.46 -0.42
C TYR A 102 10.15 -7.92 -1.57
N LEU A 103 10.13 -7.16 -2.66
CA LEU A 103 9.39 -7.52 -3.88
C LEU A 103 10.18 -8.52 -4.74
N TYR A 104 9.51 -9.55 -5.25
CA TYR A 104 10.11 -10.49 -6.20
C TYR A 104 10.37 -9.79 -7.54
N ASN A 105 11.37 -10.26 -8.29
CA ASN A 105 11.81 -9.60 -9.53
C ASN A 105 10.68 -9.39 -10.55
N ASN A 106 9.74 -10.33 -10.67
CA ASN A 106 8.62 -10.23 -11.61
C ASN A 106 7.38 -9.51 -11.06
N ALA A 107 7.41 -9.02 -9.81
CA ALA A 107 6.22 -8.54 -9.12
C ALA A 107 5.59 -7.32 -9.82
N ILE A 108 6.41 -6.32 -10.17
CA ILE A 108 5.96 -5.10 -10.87
C ILE A 108 5.44 -5.44 -12.27
N ARG A 109 6.19 -6.26 -13.03
CA ARG A 109 5.78 -6.73 -14.36
C ARG A 109 4.44 -7.47 -14.34
N ASN A 110 4.20 -8.30 -13.32
CA ASN A 110 2.96 -9.04 -13.19
C ASN A 110 1.77 -8.13 -12.86
N LEU A 111 1.97 -7.10 -12.03
CA LEU A 111 0.94 -6.08 -11.77
C LEU A 111 0.60 -5.31 -13.05
N THR A 112 1.60 -4.77 -13.75
CA THR A 112 1.39 -3.98 -14.98
C THR A 112 0.72 -4.82 -16.07
N TYR A 113 1.13 -6.08 -16.24
CA TYR A 113 0.45 -7.02 -17.13
C TYR A 113 -1.04 -7.21 -16.79
N ASN A 114 -1.39 -7.37 -15.50
CA ASN A 114 -2.77 -7.55 -15.07
C ASN A 114 -3.63 -6.29 -15.24
N PHE A 115 -3.05 -5.09 -15.04
CA PHE A 115 -3.71 -3.83 -15.36
C PHE A 115 -3.98 -3.71 -16.87
N ASN A 116 -3.01 -4.03 -17.71
CA ASN A 116 -3.17 -3.96 -19.17
C ASN A 116 -4.21 -4.97 -19.68
N ARG A 117 -4.21 -6.18 -19.11
CA ARG A 117 -5.19 -7.23 -19.46
C ARG A 117 -6.61 -6.88 -19.01
N ASN A 118 -6.77 -6.14 -17.91
CA ASN A 118 -8.07 -5.83 -17.32
C ASN A 118 -8.24 -4.30 -17.12
N PRO A 119 -8.65 -3.55 -18.16
CA PRO A 119 -8.82 -2.10 -18.06
C PRO A 119 -9.83 -1.65 -16.99
N LYS A 120 -10.84 -2.48 -16.71
CA LYS A 120 -11.84 -2.23 -15.66
C LYS A 120 -11.27 -2.32 -14.23
N LYS A 121 -10.10 -2.95 -14.06
CA LYS A 121 -9.44 -3.05 -12.76
C LYS A 121 -8.63 -1.78 -12.50
N LEU A 122 -8.97 -1.11 -11.41
CA LEU A 122 -8.40 0.16 -10.96
C LEU A 122 -7.38 -0.02 -9.84
N ALA A 123 -7.47 -1.12 -9.09
CA ALA A 123 -6.50 -1.48 -8.08
C ALA A 123 -6.26 -2.99 -8.02
N PHE A 124 -5.06 -3.38 -7.61
CA PHE A 124 -4.68 -4.76 -7.33
C PHE A 124 -3.96 -4.85 -5.98
N ALA A 125 -4.41 -5.77 -5.13
CA ALA A 125 -3.58 -6.31 -4.06
C ALA A 125 -2.61 -7.35 -4.66
N GLY A 126 -1.35 -7.33 -4.27
CA GLY A 126 -0.41 -8.42 -4.55
C GLY A 126 -0.42 -9.49 -3.45
N TYR A 127 0.21 -10.62 -3.72
CA TYR A 127 0.34 -11.73 -2.78
C TYR A 127 1.50 -11.50 -1.81
N MET A 128 1.19 -11.35 -0.53
CA MET A 128 2.18 -11.09 0.51
C MET A 128 2.43 -12.36 1.34
N THR A 129 3.70 -12.65 1.62
CA THR A 129 4.11 -13.69 2.58
C THR A 129 5.12 -13.16 3.56
N CYS A 130 5.44 -13.95 4.59
CA CYS A 130 6.50 -13.61 5.51
C CYS A 130 7.81 -14.31 5.11
N MET A 131 8.96 -13.70 5.40
CA MET A 131 10.26 -14.36 5.23
C MET A 131 10.46 -15.48 6.26
N SER A 132 9.87 -16.65 5.97
CA SER A 132 9.99 -17.88 6.78
C SER A 132 11.16 -18.77 6.35
N SER A 133 11.62 -18.66 5.11
CA SER A 133 12.74 -19.44 4.56
C SER A 133 14.10 -18.82 4.88
N GLY A 134 15.09 -19.63 5.26
CA GLY A 134 16.46 -19.19 5.56
C GLY A 134 16.99 -19.67 6.93
N LYS A 135 17.95 -18.92 7.52
CA LYS A 135 18.44 -19.20 8.88
C LYS A 135 17.27 -19.12 9.89
N ASN A 136 17.21 -20.08 10.80
CA ASN A 136 16.11 -20.25 11.77
C ASN A 136 14.72 -20.47 11.12
N ARG A 137 14.64 -21.31 10.08
CA ARG A 137 13.39 -21.71 9.39
C ARG A 137 12.30 -22.26 10.32
N PHE A 138 12.68 -22.80 11.48
CA PHE A 138 11.77 -23.32 12.50
C PHE A 138 11.47 -22.32 13.63
N ASN A 139 11.79 -21.04 13.43
CA ASN A 139 11.37 -20.01 14.38
C ASN A 139 9.84 -19.94 14.40
N PHE A 140 9.26 -20.27 15.56
CA PHE A 140 7.83 -20.32 15.82
C PHE A 140 7.09 -19.06 15.35
N TRP A 141 7.63 -17.87 15.63
CA TRP A 141 7.02 -16.59 15.24
C TRP A 141 6.95 -16.41 13.72
N LYS A 142 7.99 -16.85 13.01
CA LYS A 142 8.02 -16.79 11.54
C LYS A 142 6.97 -17.69 10.92
N LEU A 143 6.84 -18.91 11.43
CA LEU A 143 5.89 -19.90 10.91
C LEU A 143 4.45 -19.49 11.16
N ILE A 144 4.14 -18.98 12.36
CA ILE A 144 2.81 -18.44 12.67
C ILE A 144 2.49 -17.28 11.74
N GLN A 145 3.38 -16.29 11.65
CA GLN A 145 3.15 -15.11 10.83
C GLN A 145 2.95 -15.48 9.34
N ASP A 146 3.77 -16.40 8.81
CA ASP A 146 3.65 -16.85 7.42
C ASP A 146 2.35 -17.61 7.17
N THR A 147 1.95 -18.50 8.08
CA THR A 147 0.67 -19.23 8.01
C THR A 147 -0.51 -18.26 8.02
N GLU A 148 -0.46 -17.22 8.84
CA GLU A 148 -1.52 -16.21 8.91
C GLU A 148 -1.58 -15.35 7.65
N TYR A 149 -0.45 -14.98 7.06
CA TYR A 149 -0.43 -14.31 5.75
C TYR A 149 -1.06 -15.19 4.68
N VAL A 150 -0.63 -16.46 4.57
CA VAL A 150 -1.19 -17.41 3.60
C VAL A 150 -2.70 -17.60 3.79
N GLY A 151 -3.15 -17.77 5.04
CA GLY A 151 -4.58 -17.87 5.36
C GLY A 151 -5.36 -16.58 5.04
N GLY A 152 -4.76 -15.42 5.29
CA GLY A 152 -5.31 -14.12 4.90
C GLY A 152 -5.47 -13.97 3.38
N GLU A 153 -4.49 -14.43 2.60
CA GLU A 153 -4.55 -14.41 1.13
C GLU A 153 -5.58 -15.41 0.58
N MET A 154 -5.79 -16.56 1.23
CA MET A 154 -6.89 -17.47 0.90
C MET A 154 -8.26 -16.82 1.13
N ASN A 155 -8.43 -16.16 2.28
CA ASN A 155 -9.65 -15.38 2.55
C ASN A 155 -9.85 -14.28 1.50
N ARG A 156 -8.79 -13.56 1.11
CA ARG A 156 -8.85 -12.54 0.07
C ARG A 156 -9.29 -13.10 -1.28
N PHE A 157 -8.85 -14.31 -1.63
CA PHE A 157 -9.30 -14.97 -2.85
C PHE A 157 -10.80 -15.32 -2.79
N LEU A 158 -11.28 -15.84 -1.64
CA LEU A 158 -12.71 -16.08 -1.42
C LEU A 158 -13.52 -14.79 -1.51
N GLU A 159 -13.08 -13.71 -0.87
CA GLU A 159 -13.71 -12.39 -0.97
C GLU A 159 -13.81 -11.94 -2.43
N LEU A 160 -12.71 -12.06 -3.19
CA LEU A 160 -12.70 -11.70 -4.61
C LEU A 160 -13.74 -12.49 -5.41
N MET A 161 -13.94 -13.78 -5.14
CA MET A 161 -15.00 -14.59 -5.77
C MET A 161 -16.41 -14.08 -5.45
N LEU A 162 -16.59 -13.44 -4.28
CA LEU A 162 -17.85 -12.82 -3.85
C LEU A 162 -18.02 -11.37 -4.36
N GLY A 163 -17.03 -10.86 -5.11
CA GLY A 163 -17.16 -9.68 -5.96
C GLY A 163 -16.08 -8.63 -5.79
N THR A 164 -15.39 -8.61 -4.65
CA THR A 164 -14.33 -7.65 -4.37
C THR A 164 -13.53 -8.07 -3.14
N ILE A 165 -12.41 -7.42 -2.86
CA ILE A 165 -11.62 -7.67 -1.64
C ILE A 165 -11.99 -6.65 -0.55
N ASN A 166 -11.91 -7.06 0.71
CA ASN A 166 -12.25 -6.21 1.86
C ASN A 166 -11.09 -5.30 2.30
N CYS A 167 -9.86 -5.64 1.91
CA CYS A 167 -8.67 -4.90 2.28
C CYS A 167 -7.69 -4.86 1.11
N LEU A 168 -7.14 -3.70 0.80
CA LEU A 168 -5.96 -3.49 -0.02
C LEU A 168 -4.78 -3.33 0.93
N PRO A 169 -3.89 -4.33 1.08
CA PRO A 169 -2.83 -4.26 2.08
C PRO A 169 -1.86 -3.14 1.73
N GLY A 170 -1.59 -2.23 2.67
CA GLY A 170 -0.76 -1.05 2.43
C GLY A 170 0.69 -1.39 2.10
N GLY A 171 1.11 -2.62 2.41
CA GLY A 171 2.43 -3.13 2.10
C GLY A 171 2.63 -3.56 0.65
N PHE A 172 1.58 -3.91 -0.10
CA PHE A 172 1.75 -4.29 -1.50
C PHE A 172 0.46 -4.10 -2.31
N THR A 173 0.11 -2.84 -2.54
CA THR A 173 -1.08 -2.43 -3.26
C THR A 173 -0.72 -1.54 -4.44
N ALA A 174 -1.26 -1.83 -5.62
CA ALA A 174 -1.11 -1.00 -6.80
C ALA A 174 -2.45 -0.38 -7.19
N ILE A 175 -2.47 0.91 -7.52
CA ILE A 175 -3.67 1.67 -7.89
C ILE A 175 -3.36 2.50 -9.14
N ARG A 176 -4.28 2.58 -10.11
CA ARG A 176 -4.13 3.49 -11.25
C ARG A 176 -4.07 4.94 -10.77
N GLY A 177 -3.19 5.75 -11.37
CA GLY A 177 -3.00 7.16 -11.02
C GLY A 177 -4.32 7.94 -11.03
N GLN A 178 -5.12 7.79 -12.08
CA GLN A 178 -6.45 8.41 -12.18
C GLN A 178 -7.42 7.97 -11.07
N ALA A 179 -7.38 6.71 -10.68
CA ALA A 179 -8.22 6.21 -9.59
C ALA A 179 -7.77 6.77 -8.24
N MET A 180 -6.45 6.82 -8.01
CA MET A 180 -5.88 7.42 -6.81
C MET A 180 -6.21 8.91 -6.71
N LEU A 181 -6.12 9.67 -7.81
CA LEU A 181 -6.48 11.09 -7.84
C LEU A 181 -7.93 11.33 -7.41
N LYS A 182 -8.86 10.49 -7.84
CA LYS A 182 -10.27 10.60 -7.49
C LYS A 182 -10.54 10.39 -6.00
N ILE A 183 -9.80 9.49 -5.34
CA ILE A 183 -10.02 9.17 -3.92
C ILE A 183 -9.11 9.94 -2.98
N ALA A 184 -8.04 10.55 -3.48
CA ALA A 184 -6.98 11.16 -2.67
C ALA A 184 -7.51 12.22 -1.71
N ASP A 185 -8.41 13.08 -2.16
CA ASP A 185 -8.96 14.17 -1.33
C ASP A 185 -9.73 13.61 -0.11
N ILE A 186 -10.40 12.47 -0.26
CA ILE A 186 -11.11 11.79 0.84
C ILE A 186 -10.11 10.99 1.69
N TYR A 187 -9.26 10.18 1.05
CA TYR A 187 -8.34 9.29 1.73
C TYR A 187 -7.35 10.03 2.64
N PHE A 188 -6.84 11.16 2.16
CA PHE A 188 -5.89 11.98 2.90
C PHE A 188 -6.52 13.11 3.72
N SER A 189 -7.86 13.22 3.73
CA SER A 189 -8.52 14.20 4.59
C SER A 189 -8.28 13.89 6.07
N ASP A 190 -8.13 14.96 6.86
CA ASP A 190 -8.20 14.90 8.31
C ASP A 190 -9.66 14.74 8.72
N LEU A 191 -10.11 13.49 8.76
CA LEU A 191 -11.42 13.13 9.24
C LEU A 191 -11.46 13.26 10.77
N PRO A 192 -12.48 13.93 11.32
CA PRO A 192 -12.64 14.04 12.77
C PRO A 192 -12.81 12.64 13.36
N SER A 193 -11.99 12.31 14.37
CA SER A 193 -12.08 11.07 15.15
C SER A 193 -12.85 11.32 16.44
N GLU A 194 -14.14 11.63 16.30
CA GLU A 194 -15.03 11.93 17.43
C GLU A 194 -15.38 10.66 18.22
N SER A 195 -15.42 9.50 17.57
CA SER A 195 -15.61 8.20 18.22
C SER A 195 -14.37 7.31 18.19
N ILE A 196 -14.31 6.33 19.10
CA ILE A 196 -13.26 5.30 19.11
C ILE A 196 -13.28 4.46 17.84
N THR A 197 -14.46 4.24 17.24
CA THR A 197 -14.64 3.51 16.00
C THR A 197 -14.04 4.28 14.82
N ASP A 198 -14.19 5.62 14.80
CA ASP A 198 -13.57 6.48 13.79
C ASP A 198 -12.06 6.47 13.91
N TYR A 199 -11.53 6.48 15.14
CA TYR A 199 -10.11 6.34 15.36
C TYR A 199 -9.58 5.00 14.84
N HIS A 200 -10.24 3.88 15.18
CA HIS A 200 -9.89 2.56 14.68
C HIS A 200 -9.95 2.47 13.15
N ARG A 201 -10.97 3.08 12.54
CA ARG A 201 -11.16 3.10 11.09
C ARG A 201 -10.05 3.87 10.38
N ASN A 202 -9.80 5.10 10.80
CA ASN A 202 -9.00 6.06 10.06
C ASN A 202 -7.49 5.92 10.34
N TYR A 203 -7.10 5.48 11.55
CA TYR A 203 -5.70 5.46 11.98
C TYR A 203 -5.12 4.05 12.20
N LEU A 204 -5.94 3.05 12.54
CA LEU A 204 -5.47 1.66 12.73
C LEU A 204 -5.74 0.76 11.53
N GLY A 205 -6.69 1.15 10.67
CA GLY A 205 -7.11 0.40 9.50
C GLY A 205 -7.13 1.25 8.22
N GLU A 206 -6.13 2.12 8.04
CA GLU A 206 -6.05 3.04 6.90
C GLU A 206 -6.14 2.34 5.54
N ASP A 207 -5.60 1.12 5.45
CA ASP A 207 -5.65 0.25 4.28
C ASP A 207 -7.08 -0.19 3.93
N ARG A 208 -7.85 -0.55 4.95
CA ARG A 208 -9.28 -0.93 4.83
C ARG A 208 -10.12 0.30 4.54
N PHE A 209 -9.77 1.44 5.13
CA PHE A 209 -10.42 2.71 4.86
C PHE A 209 -10.26 3.11 3.37
N MET A 210 -9.05 3.00 2.81
CA MET A 210 -8.80 3.20 1.38
C MET A 210 -9.66 2.27 0.52
N THR A 211 -9.75 1.00 0.91
CA THR A 211 -10.55 -0.01 0.20
C THR A 211 -12.04 0.32 0.21
N HIS A 212 -12.54 0.79 1.35
CA HIS A 212 -13.93 1.22 1.48
C HIS A 212 -14.23 2.45 0.61
N ILE A 213 -13.36 3.46 0.59
CA ILE A 213 -13.50 4.63 -0.29
C ILE A 213 -13.52 4.20 -1.77
N MET A 214 -12.68 3.23 -2.16
CA MET A 214 -12.67 2.67 -3.51
C MET A 214 -14.03 2.04 -3.86
N HIS A 215 -14.62 1.25 -2.96
CA HIS A 215 -15.94 0.64 -3.18
C HIS A 215 -17.06 1.69 -3.33
N GLN A 216 -16.98 2.81 -2.61
CA GLN A 216 -17.96 3.88 -2.70
C GLN A 216 -17.85 4.70 -4.00
N ASN A 217 -16.63 4.84 -4.54
CA ASN A 217 -16.34 5.76 -5.65
C ASN A 217 -16.23 5.08 -7.03
N PHE A 218 -16.14 3.76 -7.08
CA PHE A 218 -15.95 3.01 -8.31
C PHE A 218 -16.96 1.87 -8.49
N PRO A 219 -17.19 1.44 -9.74
CA PRO A 219 -18.10 0.33 -10.01
C PRO A 219 -17.67 -0.97 -9.31
N PRO A 220 -18.62 -1.90 -9.12
CA PRO A 220 -18.33 -3.25 -8.66
C PRO A 220 -17.23 -3.92 -9.47
N TYR A 221 -16.46 -4.79 -8.81
CA TYR A 221 -15.34 -5.53 -9.42
C TYR A 221 -14.19 -4.64 -9.93
N SER A 222 -14.09 -3.38 -9.53
CA SER A 222 -12.96 -2.50 -9.89
C SER A 222 -11.66 -2.86 -9.16
N ILE A 223 -11.73 -3.57 -8.03
CA ILE A 223 -10.57 -4.06 -7.29
C ILE A 223 -10.28 -5.52 -7.66
N GLY A 224 -9.01 -5.88 -7.75
CA GLY A 224 -8.56 -7.23 -8.06
C GLY A 224 -7.48 -7.73 -7.10
N PHE A 225 -7.14 -9.01 -7.27
CA PHE A 225 -6.03 -9.65 -6.58
C PHE A 225 -5.08 -10.26 -7.62
N CYS A 226 -3.78 -10.03 -7.46
CA CYS A 226 -2.74 -10.48 -8.38
C CYS A 226 -1.81 -11.50 -7.67
N PRO A 227 -2.16 -12.80 -7.66
CA PRO A 227 -1.39 -13.82 -6.94
C PRO A 227 0.02 -14.08 -7.53
N SER A 228 0.23 -13.68 -8.79
CA SER A 228 1.53 -13.78 -9.46
C SER A 228 2.47 -12.64 -9.10
N ALA A 229 1.96 -11.51 -8.62
CA ALA A 229 2.79 -10.45 -8.04
C ALA A 229 3.04 -10.79 -6.58
N ARG A 230 4.28 -11.07 -6.21
CA ARG A 230 4.64 -11.55 -4.86
C ARG A 230 5.59 -10.60 -4.15
N CYS A 231 5.41 -10.45 -2.85
CA CYS A 231 6.39 -9.83 -1.97
C CYS A 231 6.50 -10.60 -0.65
N GLN A 232 7.59 -10.35 0.05
CA GLN A 232 7.89 -10.91 1.36
C GLN A 232 8.11 -9.79 2.37
N THR A 233 7.62 -9.96 3.59
CA THR A 233 7.81 -9.01 4.69
C THR A 233 8.57 -9.64 5.84
N ASP A 234 9.19 -8.81 6.67
CA ASP A 234 9.87 -9.27 7.87
C ASP A 234 8.88 -9.67 8.98
N PRO A 235 9.11 -10.80 9.67
CA PRO A 235 8.31 -11.19 10.83
C PRO A 235 8.59 -10.29 12.03
N PRO A 236 7.63 -10.14 12.95
CA PRO A 236 7.93 -9.51 14.25
C PRO A 236 9.02 -10.31 14.98
N ALA A 237 10.00 -9.59 15.55
CA ALA A 237 11.14 -10.21 16.22
C ALA A 237 10.83 -10.62 17.68
N THR A 238 9.83 -10.01 18.30
CA THR A 238 9.43 -10.28 19.69
C THR A 238 7.93 -10.49 19.85
N MET A 239 7.53 -11.22 20.90
CA MET A 239 6.11 -11.42 21.25
C MET A 239 5.39 -10.07 21.46
N PHE A 240 6.07 -9.09 22.06
CA PHE A 240 5.50 -7.75 22.24
C PHE A 240 5.22 -7.05 20.90
N GLN A 241 6.15 -7.13 19.94
CA GLN A 241 5.92 -6.60 18.59
C GLN A 241 4.77 -7.32 17.89
N TYR A 242 4.71 -8.66 18.01
CA TYR A 242 3.62 -9.47 17.46
C TYR A 242 2.25 -9.06 18.03
N VAL A 243 2.10 -8.99 19.35
CA VAL A 243 0.84 -8.58 20.01
C VAL A 243 0.44 -7.15 19.62
N LYS A 244 1.41 -6.21 19.58
CA LYS A 244 1.15 -4.83 19.13
C LYS A 244 0.65 -4.79 17.69
N GLN A 245 1.21 -5.62 16.81
CA GLN A 245 0.75 -5.76 15.42
C GLN A 245 -0.69 -6.30 15.36
N ARG A 246 -0.99 -7.39 16.07
CA ARG A 246 -2.32 -8.02 16.10
C ARG A 246 -3.39 -7.10 16.64
N ARG A 247 -3.10 -6.36 17.71
CA ARG A 247 -4.04 -5.38 18.28
C ARG A 247 -4.44 -4.34 17.24
N ARG A 248 -3.47 -3.80 16.50
CA ARG A 248 -3.73 -2.82 15.43
C ARG A 248 -4.60 -3.42 14.33
N TRP A 249 -4.25 -4.60 13.84
CA TRP A 249 -4.99 -5.28 12.77
C TRP A 249 -6.42 -5.63 13.16
N LEU A 250 -6.62 -6.14 14.38
CA LEU A 250 -7.95 -6.48 14.89
C LEU A 250 -8.82 -5.24 15.05
N LEU A 251 -8.32 -4.20 15.72
CA LEU A 251 -9.09 -2.97 15.95
C LEU A 251 -9.40 -2.26 14.62
N GLY A 252 -8.43 -2.18 13.71
CA GLY A 252 -8.62 -1.62 12.37
C GLY A 252 -9.63 -2.41 11.53
N ALA A 253 -9.68 -3.75 11.68
CA ALA A 253 -10.68 -4.59 11.05
C ALA A 253 -12.08 -4.31 11.60
N ILE A 254 -12.27 -4.36 12.92
CA ILE A 254 -13.56 -4.12 13.58
C ILE A 254 -14.13 -2.75 13.20
N GLY A 255 -13.28 -1.71 13.26
CA GLY A 255 -13.69 -0.35 12.91
C GLY A 255 -14.19 -0.24 11.47
N ASN A 256 -13.43 -0.74 10.50
CA ASN A 256 -13.81 -0.66 9.09
C ASN A 256 -14.96 -1.60 8.70
N GLU A 257 -15.01 -2.82 9.26
CA GLU A 257 -16.05 -3.79 8.95
C GLU A 257 -17.40 -3.36 9.49
N THR A 258 -17.45 -2.70 10.66
CA THR A 258 -18.68 -2.10 11.19
C THR A 258 -19.26 -1.06 10.23
N TYR A 259 -18.41 -0.18 9.67
CA TYR A 259 -18.83 0.78 8.64
C TYR A 259 -19.27 0.09 7.35
N MET A 260 -18.55 -0.94 6.90
CA MET A 260 -18.91 -1.67 5.69
C MET A 260 -20.26 -2.40 5.82
N LEU A 261 -20.53 -3.02 6.97
CA LEU A 261 -21.78 -3.75 7.24
C LEU A 261 -22.97 -2.82 7.47
N THR A 262 -22.74 -1.55 7.83
CA THR A 262 -23.82 -0.57 8.04
C THR A 262 -24.09 0.30 6.81
N ASP A 263 -23.18 0.34 5.83
CA ASP A 263 -23.34 1.14 4.62
C ASP A 263 -24.29 0.49 3.60
N ARG A 264 -25.46 1.11 3.43
CA ARG A 264 -26.50 0.68 2.47
C ARG A 264 -26.02 0.66 1.01
N SER A 265 -25.07 1.53 0.64
CA SER A 265 -24.54 1.59 -0.72
C SER A 265 -23.72 0.35 -1.06
N ILE A 266 -22.92 -0.14 -0.11
CA ILE A 266 -22.13 -1.37 -0.25
C ILE A 266 -23.05 -2.59 -0.33
N TRP A 267 -24.12 -2.63 0.47
CA TRP A 267 -25.15 -3.69 0.38
C TRP A 267 -25.83 -3.78 -0.98
N LYS A 268 -25.92 -2.69 -1.74
CA LYS A 268 -26.46 -2.76 -3.11
C LYS A 268 -25.48 -3.44 -4.07
N GLN A 269 -24.18 -3.29 -3.83
CA GLN A 269 -23.12 -3.74 -4.73
C GLN A 269 -22.60 -5.15 -4.40
N TYR A 270 -22.42 -5.49 -3.12
CA TYR A 270 -21.64 -6.65 -2.66
C TYR A 270 -22.38 -7.53 -1.65
N LYS A 271 -23.64 -7.86 -1.93
CA LYS A 271 -24.52 -8.63 -1.03
C LYS A 271 -23.90 -9.94 -0.52
N LEU A 272 -23.33 -10.73 -1.43
CA LEU A 272 -22.76 -12.04 -1.09
C LEU A 272 -21.54 -11.91 -0.17
N LEU A 273 -20.68 -10.92 -0.44
CA LEU A 273 -19.53 -10.62 0.40
C LEU A 273 -19.96 -10.22 1.82
N LEU A 274 -20.96 -9.34 1.95
CA LEU A 274 -21.43 -8.89 3.26
C LEU A 274 -22.14 -9.99 4.03
N LEU A 275 -22.91 -10.85 3.35
CA LEU A 275 -23.49 -12.05 3.97
C LEU A 275 -22.38 -12.97 4.49
N PHE A 276 -21.37 -13.28 3.66
CA PHE A 276 -20.22 -14.07 4.09
C PHE A 276 -19.55 -13.48 5.33
N LYS A 277 -19.39 -12.14 5.38
CA LYS A 277 -18.80 -11.44 6.54
C LYS A 277 -19.65 -11.46 7.79
N LEU A 278 -20.99 -11.52 7.68
CA LEU A 278 -21.86 -11.65 8.86
C LEU A 278 -21.77 -13.04 9.52
N PHE A 279 -21.38 -14.06 8.76
CA PHE A 279 -21.33 -15.45 9.22
C PHE A 279 -19.91 -15.95 9.54
N GLN A 280 -18.89 -15.10 9.43
CA GLN A 280 -17.50 -15.39 9.73
C GLN A 280 -17.15 -14.92 11.15
#